data_AF-A0A1F2TL89-F1
#
_entry.id   AF-A0A1F2TL89-F1
#
_cell.length_a   1.000
_cell.length_b   1.000
_cell.length_c   1.000
_cell.angle_alpha   90.00
_cell.angle_beta   90.00
_cell.angle_gamma   90.00
#
_symmetry.space_group_name_H-M   'P 1'
#
loop_
_entity.id
_entity.type
_entity.pdbx_description
1 polymer ?
#
loop_
_entity_poly.entity_id
_entity_poly.type
_entity_poly.pdbx_seq_one_letter_code
_entity_poly.pdbx_strand_id
1 'polypeptide(L)'
;MRRAVIMCCLLSVSNVMASDRLSTLLASDPASEAERAFASGDRRHIVVPVCGKDTGEVIPGWPLEHSPEVQHAMEIAKRPISCADLGDDPKKANFVRAANYAERYNRKMLELEGKGKK
;
A
#
# COMPACT_ATOMS: atom_id res chain seq x y z
N MET A 1 -56.67 6.17 4.15
CA MET A 1 -55.85 6.95 5.11
C MET A 1 -54.42 6.43 5.09
N ARG A 2 -53.46 7.35 4.86
CA ARG A 2 -52.02 7.35 5.20
C ARG A 2 -51.12 6.19 4.74
N ARG A 3 -50.26 6.56 3.78
CA ARG A 3 -48.94 6.03 3.44
C ARG A 3 -48.09 5.74 4.70
N ALA A 4 -47.36 4.65 4.71
CA ALA A 4 -46.15 4.49 5.51
C ALA A 4 -45.00 4.15 4.55
N VAL A 5 -44.08 5.11 4.45
CA VAL A 5 -42.82 5.07 3.71
C VAL A 5 -41.72 4.79 4.75
N ILE A 6 -40.52 4.45 4.26
CA ILE A 6 -39.18 4.63 4.87
C ILE A 6 -38.67 3.33 5.52
N MET A 7 -37.85 2.52 4.83
CA MET A 7 -36.42 2.71 4.50
C MET A 7 -35.53 2.58 5.76
N CYS A 8 -34.97 1.38 5.96
CA CYS A 8 -33.87 1.02 6.88
C CYS A 8 -33.48 -0.43 6.53
N CYS A 9 -32.26 -0.86 6.24
CA CYS A 9 -30.93 -0.31 6.44
C CYS A 9 -30.03 -0.77 5.27
N LEU A 10 -29.53 0.17 4.48
CA LEU A 10 -28.36 -0.04 3.61
C LEU A 10 -27.13 0.53 4.33
N LEU A 11 -26.64 -0.19 5.34
CA LEU A 11 -25.40 0.18 6.04
C LEU A 11 -24.61 -1.07 6.39
N SER A 12 -24.07 -1.76 5.39
CA SER A 12 -23.08 -2.83 5.64
C SER A 12 -22.05 -3.06 4.52
N VAL A 13 -22.06 -2.30 3.42
CA VAL A 13 -21.22 -2.64 2.25
C VAL A 13 -19.79 -2.08 2.35
N SER A 14 -19.50 -1.16 3.28
CA SER A 14 -18.22 -0.45 3.30
C SER A 14 -17.03 -1.27 3.85
N ASN A 15 -17.28 -2.33 4.63
CA ASN A 15 -16.19 -3.13 5.23
C ASN A 15 -15.66 -4.24 4.31
N VAL A 16 -16.39 -4.61 3.26
CA VAL A 16 -15.97 -5.70 2.36
C VAL A 16 -14.85 -5.25 1.42
N MET A 17 -14.81 -3.97 1.03
CA MET A 17 -13.85 -3.47 0.03
C MET A 17 -12.44 -3.20 0.57
N ALA A 18 -12.32 -2.82 1.86
CA ALA A 18 -11.03 -2.50 2.48
C ALA A 18 -10.14 -3.74 2.69
N SER A 19 -10.76 -4.88 3.02
CA SER A 19 -10.05 -6.17 3.12
C SER A 19 -9.57 -6.69 1.76
N ASP A 20 -10.17 -6.23 0.66
CA ASP A 20 -9.98 -6.78 -0.69
C ASP A 20 -8.69 -6.29 -1.35
N ARG A 21 -8.30 -5.02 -1.13
CA ARG A 21 -7.06 -4.45 -1.68
C ARG A 21 -5.81 -5.04 -1.03
N LEU A 22 -5.80 -5.15 0.30
CA LEU A 22 -4.67 -5.76 1.02
C LEU A 22 -4.52 -7.23 0.64
N SER A 23 -5.62 -7.99 0.58
CA SER A 23 -5.57 -9.40 0.18
C SER A 23 -5.12 -9.57 -1.27
N THR A 24 -5.58 -8.71 -2.19
CA THR A 24 -5.09 -8.68 -3.58
C THR A 24 -3.60 -8.39 -3.67
N LEU A 25 -3.09 -7.38 -2.93
CA LEU A 25 -1.67 -7.05 -2.90
C LEU A 25 -0.84 -8.26 -2.43
N LEU A 26 -1.33 -8.95 -1.39
CA LEU A 26 -0.61 -10.06 -0.76
C LEU A 26 -0.80 -11.41 -1.48
N ALA A 27 -1.63 -11.47 -2.53
CA ALA A 27 -1.87 -12.70 -3.29
C ALA A 27 -0.74 -13.04 -4.26
N SER A 28 0.08 -12.05 -4.64
CA SER A 28 1.19 -12.20 -5.57
C SER A 28 2.55 -12.29 -4.87
N ASP A 29 3.58 -12.83 -5.54
CA ASP A 29 4.96 -12.73 -5.04
C ASP A 29 5.51 -11.31 -5.33
N PRO A 30 6.01 -10.58 -4.32
CA PRO A 30 6.45 -9.19 -4.47
C PRO A 30 7.64 -9.03 -5.42
N ALA A 31 8.55 -10.01 -5.51
CA ALA A 31 9.69 -9.93 -6.40
C ALA A 31 9.27 -10.15 -7.86
N SER A 32 8.34 -11.07 -8.10
CA SER A 32 7.78 -11.31 -9.43
C SER A 32 6.95 -10.12 -9.92
N GLU A 33 6.19 -9.47 -9.03
CA GLU A 33 5.47 -8.23 -9.36
C GLU A 33 6.42 -7.07 -9.66
N ALA A 34 7.55 -6.95 -8.93
CA ALA A 34 8.56 -5.94 -9.21
C ALA A 34 9.20 -6.14 -10.59
N GLU A 35 9.52 -7.38 -10.96
CA GLU A 35 10.04 -7.69 -12.30
C GLU A 35 9.02 -7.35 -13.40
N ARG A 36 7.74 -7.68 -13.19
CA ARG A 36 6.67 -7.35 -14.14
C ARG A 36 6.49 -5.85 -14.30
N ALA A 37 6.40 -5.12 -13.18
CA ALA A 37 6.31 -3.66 -13.17
C ALA A 37 7.52 -3.05 -13.87
N PHE A 38 8.72 -3.57 -13.60
CA PHE A 38 9.93 -3.08 -14.22
C PHE A 38 9.94 -3.34 -15.74
N ALA A 39 9.53 -4.52 -16.19
CA ALA A 39 9.41 -4.83 -17.61
C ALA A 39 8.39 -3.93 -18.33
N SER A 40 7.32 -3.50 -17.64
CA SER A 40 6.33 -2.57 -18.19
C SER A 40 6.71 -1.08 -18.05
N GLY A 41 7.89 -0.77 -17.51
CA GLY A 41 8.37 0.60 -17.32
C GLY A 41 7.88 1.30 -16.04
N ASP A 42 7.14 0.62 -15.17
CA ASP A 42 6.78 1.16 -13.86
C ASP A 42 7.94 0.95 -12.88
N ARG A 43 8.58 2.06 -12.50
CA ARG A 43 9.73 2.11 -11.59
C ARG A 43 9.34 2.53 -10.16
N ARG A 44 8.06 2.75 -9.89
CA ARG A 44 7.64 3.32 -8.61
C ARG A 44 7.79 2.30 -7.48
N HIS A 45 8.30 2.77 -6.36
CA HIS A 45 8.35 2.03 -5.10
C HIS A 45 6.98 2.01 -4.41
N ILE A 46 6.71 0.95 -3.65
CA ILE A 46 5.51 0.84 -2.82
C ILE A 46 5.74 1.60 -1.51
N VAL A 47 4.77 2.45 -1.19
CA VAL A 47 4.64 3.13 0.09
C VAL A 47 3.55 2.46 0.92
N VAL A 48 3.83 2.27 2.21
CA VAL A 48 2.89 1.75 3.19
C VAL A 48 2.54 2.89 4.17
N PRO A 49 1.25 3.22 4.33
CA PRO A 49 0.84 4.24 5.29
C PRO A 49 0.96 3.70 6.73
N VAL A 50 1.38 4.55 7.67
CA VAL A 50 1.35 4.22 9.10
C VAL A 50 0.09 4.81 9.70
N CYS A 51 -0.76 3.94 10.24
CA CYS A 51 -2.05 4.33 10.81
C CYS A 51 -1.89 4.94 12.20
N GLY A 52 -2.17 6.23 12.32
CA GLY A 52 -2.06 7.02 13.55
C GLY A 52 -2.29 8.49 13.21
N LYS A 53 -2.71 9.31 14.19
CA LYS A 53 -3.03 10.71 13.94
C LYS A 53 -1.85 11.54 13.38
N ASP A 54 -0.62 11.12 13.68
CA ASP A 54 0.60 11.88 13.39
C ASP A 54 1.70 11.05 12.70
N THR A 55 1.39 9.88 12.13
CA THR A 55 2.42 8.85 11.81
C THR A 55 2.87 8.75 10.35
N GLY A 56 2.27 9.50 9.43
CA GLY A 56 2.76 9.66 8.05
C GLY A 56 2.80 8.38 7.19
N GLU A 57 3.40 8.50 6.00
CA GLU A 57 3.60 7.40 5.04
C GLU A 57 5.09 7.06 4.92
N VAL A 58 5.44 5.79 4.63
CA VAL A 58 6.85 5.33 4.57
C VAL A 58 7.13 4.44 3.35
N ILE A 59 8.36 4.51 2.82
CA ILE A 59 8.92 3.52 1.88
C ILE A 59 9.69 2.47 2.71
N PRO A 60 9.30 1.19 2.69
CA PRO A 60 10.01 0.17 3.45
C PRO A 60 11.48 0.02 3.03
N GLY A 61 12.37 0.00 4.03
CA GLY A 61 13.83 -0.08 3.85
C GLY A 61 14.53 1.27 3.68
N TRP A 62 13.79 2.38 3.59
CA TRP A 62 14.36 3.73 3.59
C TRP A 62 14.28 4.36 5.00
N PRO A 63 15.31 5.11 5.43
CA PRO A 63 15.23 5.85 6.68
C PRO A 63 14.16 6.96 6.59
N LEU A 64 13.53 7.30 7.71
CA LEU A 64 12.53 8.38 7.83
C LEU A 64 13.16 9.79 7.73
N GLU A 65 14.18 9.94 6.90
CA GLU A 65 14.88 11.22 6.73
C GLU A 65 14.05 12.13 5.82
N HIS A 66 13.84 13.38 6.23
CA HIS A 66 13.08 14.38 5.46
C HIS A 66 13.88 14.97 4.29
N SER A 67 14.72 14.17 3.62
CA SER A 67 15.54 14.66 2.49
C SER A 67 14.66 14.97 1.26
N PRO A 68 15.09 15.87 0.35
CA PRO A 68 14.39 16.14 -0.90
C PRO A 68 14.17 14.87 -1.74
N GLU A 69 15.13 13.94 -1.73
CA GLU A 69 15.05 12.67 -2.45
C GLU A 69 13.96 11.76 -1.87
N VAL A 70 13.86 11.69 -0.53
CA VAL A 70 12.79 10.95 0.13
C VAL A 70 11.44 11.58 -0.17
N GLN A 71 11.32 12.92 -0.08
CA GLN A 71 10.08 13.63 -0.39
C GLN A 71 9.64 13.36 -1.84
N HIS A 72 10.56 13.49 -2.80
CA HIS A 72 10.27 13.21 -4.20
C HIS A 72 9.85 11.75 -4.42
N ALA A 73 10.56 10.80 -3.81
CA ALA A 73 10.20 9.38 -3.88
C ALA A 73 8.81 9.12 -3.29
N MET A 74 8.45 9.77 -2.18
CA MET A 74 7.13 9.70 -1.56
C MET A 74 6.03 10.30 -2.45
N GLU A 75 6.31 11.38 -3.19
CA GLU A 75 5.35 12.02 -4.11
C GLU A 75 4.99 11.11 -5.30
N ILE A 76 5.98 10.44 -5.88
CA ILE A 76 5.79 9.61 -7.08
C ILE A 76 5.47 8.15 -6.76
N ALA A 77 5.52 7.76 -5.48
CA ALA A 77 5.36 6.37 -5.05
C ALA A 77 4.01 5.75 -5.41
N LYS A 78 4.01 4.42 -5.49
CA LYS A 78 2.81 3.60 -5.63
C LYS A 78 2.17 3.39 -4.25
N ARG A 79 0.90 3.76 -4.12
CA ARG A 79 0.09 3.61 -2.89
C ARG A 79 -1.07 2.64 -3.11
N PRO A 80 -0.81 1.31 -3.14
CA PRO A 80 -1.85 0.31 -3.45
C PRO A 80 -2.83 0.08 -2.29
N ILE A 81 -2.48 0.56 -1.09
CA ILE A 81 -3.23 0.40 0.15
C ILE A 81 -3.26 1.73 0.91
N SER A 82 -4.28 1.89 1.75
CA SER A 82 -4.55 3.05 2.59
C SER A 82 -4.73 2.61 4.05
N CYS A 83 -4.82 3.57 4.98
CA CYS A 83 -5.12 3.25 6.38
C CYS A 83 -6.44 2.48 6.55
N ALA A 84 -7.44 2.75 5.70
CA ALA A 84 -8.71 2.02 5.74
C ALA A 84 -8.52 0.52 5.42
N ASP A 85 -7.59 0.18 4.52
CA ASP A 85 -7.26 -1.20 4.15
C ASP A 85 -6.49 -1.95 5.26
N LEU A 86 -5.88 -1.21 6.19
CA LEU A 86 -5.16 -1.74 7.34
C LEU A 86 -6.07 -1.89 8.58
N GLY A 87 -7.18 -1.14 8.64
CA GLY A 87 -8.21 -1.17 9.69
C GLY A 87 -7.90 -0.30 10.92
N ASP A 88 -8.93 -0.05 11.74
CA ASP A 88 -8.85 0.87 12.91
C ASP A 88 -7.99 0.33 14.08
N ASP A 89 -7.98 -0.99 14.28
CA ASP A 89 -6.93 -1.76 15.00
C ASP A 89 -7.11 -3.28 14.79
N PRO A 90 -6.47 -3.91 13.78
CA PRO A 90 -6.43 -5.36 13.68
C PRO A 90 -4.99 -5.84 13.45
N LYS A 91 -4.19 -5.68 14.51
CA LYS A 91 -2.83 -6.19 14.70
C LYS A 91 -1.81 -5.62 13.71
N LYS A 92 -0.67 -5.21 14.26
CA LYS A 92 0.62 -4.99 13.57
C LYS A 92 0.87 -5.99 12.43
N ALA A 93 0.33 -7.21 12.49
CA ALA A 93 0.38 -8.22 11.44
C ALA A 93 0.01 -7.71 10.03
N ASN A 94 -1.08 -6.95 9.83
CA ASN A 94 -1.45 -6.49 8.47
C ASN A 94 -0.45 -5.44 7.95
N PHE A 95 -0.09 -4.48 8.80
CA PHE A 95 0.96 -3.52 8.50
C PHE A 95 2.30 -4.23 8.23
N VAL A 96 2.72 -5.18 9.07
CA VAL A 96 3.95 -5.95 8.91
C VAL A 96 3.93 -6.77 7.62
N ARG A 97 2.80 -7.39 7.27
CA ARG A 97 2.65 -8.12 6.00
C ARG A 97 2.79 -7.18 4.81
N ALA A 98 2.11 -6.02 4.84
CA ALA A 98 2.23 -5.01 3.81
C ALA A 98 3.65 -4.44 3.71
N ALA A 99 4.28 -4.14 4.83
CA ALA A 99 5.64 -3.63 4.92
C ALA A 99 6.66 -4.66 4.40
N ASN A 100 6.56 -5.92 4.81
CA ASN A 100 7.42 -7.00 4.31
C ASN A 100 7.23 -7.22 2.81
N TYR A 101 5.98 -7.16 2.32
CA TYR A 101 5.70 -7.24 0.89
C TYR A 101 6.39 -6.10 0.14
N ALA A 102 6.15 -4.87 0.57
CA ALA A 102 6.69 -3.67 -0.04
C ALA A 102 8.23 -3.62 0.06
N GLU A 103 8.83 -4.09 1.15
CA GLU A 103 10.29 -4.20 1.29
C GLU A 103 10.89 -5.16 0.26
N ARG A 104 10.31 -6.35 0.10
CA ARG A 104 10.77 -7.33 -0.91
C ARG A 104 10.59 -6.78 -2.33
N TYR A 105 9.46 -6.14 -2.62
CA TYR A 105 9.20 -5.50 -3.91
C TYR A 105 10.21 -4.38 -4.18
N ASN A 106 10.40 -3.46 -3.22
CA ASN A 106 11.26 -2.29 -3.37
C ASN A 106 12.73 -2.69 -3.50
N ARG A 107 13.19 -3.68 -2.72
CA ARG A 107 14.54 -4.23 -2.84
C ARG A 107 14.78 -4.78 -4.24
N LYS A 108 13.83 -5.56 -4.76
CA LYS A 108 13.92 -6.10 -6.12
C LYS A 108 13.92 -4.99 -7.17
N MET A 109 13.11 -3.95 -7.00
CA MET A 109 13.10 -2.77 -7.87
C MET A 109 14.48 -2.09 -7.90
N LEU A 110 15.08 -1.83 -6.73
CA LEU A 110 16.44 -1.26 -6.62
C LEU A 110 17.50 -2.15 -7.29
N GLU A 111 17.41 -3.47 -7.13
CA GLU A 111 18.31 -4.42 -7.81
C GLU A 111 18.22 -4.31 -9.34
N LEU A 112 17.00 -4.19 -9.88
CA LEU A 112 16.75 -4.08 -11.32
C LEU A 112 17.24 -2.74 -11.86
N GLU A 113 17.01 -1.64 -11.14
CA GLU A 113 17.53 -0.32 -11.48
C GLU A 113 19.07 -0.27 -11.46
N GLY A 114 19.70 -0.94 -10.48
CA GLY A 114 21.15 -1.03 -10.40
C GLY A 114 21.77 -1.83 -11.55
N LYS A 115 21.09 -2.87 -12.04
CA LYS A 115 21.55 -3.68 -13.19
C LYS A 115 21.52 -2.93 -14.52
N GLY A 116 20.60 -1.99 -14.69
CA GLY A 116 20.47 -1.17 -15.90
C GLY A 116 21.46 0.00 -16.02
N LYS A 117 22.30 0.24 -14.99
CA LYS A 117 23.27 1.35 -14.93
C LYS A 117 24.69 0.98 -15.37
N LYS A 118 24.88 -0.13 -16.11
CA LYS A 118 26.17 -0.54 -16.67
C LYS A 118 26.25 -0.31 -18.16
#